data_AF-A0A6J1IQX9-F1
#
_entry.id   AF-A0A6J1IQX9-F1
#
_cell.length_a   1.000
_cell.length_b   1.000
_cell.length_c   1.000
_cell.angle_alpha   90.00
_cell.angle_beta   90.00
_cell.angle_gamma   90.00
#
_symmetry.space_group_name_H-M   'P 1'
#
loop_
_entity.id
_entity.type
_entity.pdbx_description
1 polymer ?
#
loop_
_entity_poly.entity_id
_entity_poly.type
_entity_poly.pdbx_seq_one_letter_code
_entity_poly.pdbx_strand_id
1 'polypeptide(L)'
;MAVIHSRWILIVLVVLNFPGAIFGYSEKELKNWCSQTPYPAPCEQFIKAKATAKHSPIATKSHFLKLLVETALDGAVSAQKTALSLGPKCHNGREKSALTDCVDLYNQIISRLNRSADRCSSVDAQTWLSASLTALDTCRNSLQELGVSAFGYPLTSNNVSKLISDGLSVNKPASPQGFEPTMAEGFPTWVRPGDRKLLQSGSPSADVVVAKDGSGNFKTVKEAVAAAKGGGRFVIYVKAGVYSENLEINAKNVMLIGDGIGKTVITGSRSVGGGFTTFRSATVAVDGDGFIARDITFRNTAGAANHQAVALRSGSDLSVFYRCGFEGYQDTLYVYAERQFYKQCDIYGTVDFIFGNAAVVLQDCNIIARDPPNRTITVTAQGRSDPNQNTGISIHNSRITSAGGLSGVKAYLGRPWRQYSRTVIMKSSIGGFISPAGWLEWSGNFALNTLYYGEYMNTGPGASTANRVKWKGYRVITSATEASKFTVGNFIAGGSWLPSTGVPFTPGL
;
A
#
# COMPACT_ATOMS: atom_id res chain seq x y z
N MET A 1 1.69 98.74 26.18
CA MET A 1 2.08 97.83 25.07
C MET A 1 2.20 96.42 25.63
N ALA A 2 1.53 95.48 24.97
CA ALA A 2 1.05 94.23 25.55
C ALA A 2 2.15 93.20 25.89
N VAL A 3 1.88 92.47 26.97
CA VAL A 3 2.66 91.37 27.57
C VAL A 3 2.71 90.18 26.60
N ILE A 4 3.90 89.66 26.31
CA ILE A 4 4.10 88.39 25.61
C ILE A 4 4.60 87.37 26.63
N HIS A 5 3.71 86.50 27.09
CA HIS A 5 4.04 85.25 27.78
C HIS A 5 4.05 84.12 26.75
N SER A 6 5.24 83.66 26.38
CA SER A 6 5.41 82.46 25.55
C SER A 6 5.33 81.23 26.45
N ARG A 7 4.18 80.53 26.43
CA ARG A 7 4.02 79.20 27.04
C ARG A 7 4.45 78.14 26.04
N TRP A 8 5.57 77.47 26.32
CA TRP A 8 5.97 76.27 25.60
C TRP A 8 5.07 75.10 26.01
N ILE A 9 4.25 74.62 25.08
CA ILE A 9 3.42 73.41 25.24
C ILE A 9 4.31 72.20 24.91
N LEU A 10 4.54 71.35 25.91
CA LEU A 10 5.19 70.05 25.75
C LEU A 10 4.21 69.11 25.03
N ILE A 11 4.42 68.85 23.73
CA ILE A 11 3.66 67.83 22.99
C ILE A 11 4.24 66.46 23.37
N VAL A 12 3.56 65.75 24.29
CA VAL A 12 3.80 64.33 24.53
C VAL A 12 3.19 63.55 23.36
N LEU A 13 4.03 63.14 22.41
CA LEU A 13 3.67 62.13 21.40
C LEU A 13 3.46 60.80 22.14
N VAL A 14 2.21 60.52 22.51
CA VAL A 14 1.80 59.16 22.88
C VAL A 14 1.87 58.34 21.59
N VAL A 15 2.97 57.61 21.42
CA VAL A 15 3.04 56.53 20.43
C VAL A 15 2.05 55.47 20.91
N LEU A 16 0.81 55.55 20.42
CA LEU A 16 -0.13 54.45 20.46
C LEU A 16 0.50 53.31 19.65
N ASN A 17 1.22 52.43 20.35
CA ASN A 17 1.50 51.10 19.84
C ASN A 17 0.15 50.40 19.68
N PHE A 18 -0.47 50.56 18.51
CA PHE A 18 -1.46 49.59 18.06
C PHE A 18 -0.74 48.23 18.07
N PRO A 19 -1.23 47.23 18.81
CA PRO A 19 -0.73 45.88 18.61
C PRO A 19 -1.02 45.58 17.14
N GLY A 20 0.04 45.46 16.33
CA GLY A 20 -0.10 45.05 14.94
C GLY A 20 -0.98 43.81 14.93
N ALA A 21 -2.09 43.87 14.22
CA ALA A 21 -3.02 42.74 14.14
C ALA A 21 -2.21 41.50 13.77
N ILE A 22 -2.21 40.52 14.67
CA ILE A 22 -1.57 39.23 14.41
C ILE A 22 -2.43 38.55 13.34
N PHE A 23 -2.06 38.68 12.07
CA PHE A 23 -2.73 38.00 10.97
C PHE A 23 -2.37 36.51 10.96
N GLY A 24 -2.97 35.76 11.90
CA GLY A 24 -3.13 34.31 11.82
C GLY A 24 -4.52 33.96 11.25
N TYR A 25 -4.73 32.71 10.84
CA TYR A 25 -6.06 32.23 10.44
C TYR A 25 -7.10 32.57 11.51
N SER A 26 -8.25 33.12 11.13
CA SER A 26 -9.29 33.41 12.12
C SER A 26 -9.79 32.09 12.73
N GLU A 27 -10.05 32.08 14.04
CA GLU A 27 -10.50 30.86 14.73
C GLU A 27 -11.79 30.29 14.10
N LYS A 28 -12.67 31.19 13.63
CA LYS A 28 -13.92 30.84 12.94
C LYS A 28 -13.66 30.15 11.59
N GLU A 29 -12.71 30.65 10.81
CA GLU A 29 -12.32 30.08 9.52
C GLU A 29 -11.72 28.69 9.69
N LEU A 30 -10.82 28.52 10.66
CA LEU A 30 -10.17 27.24 10.91
C LEU A 30 -11.17 26.17 11.37
N LYS A 31 -12.07 26.53 12.30
CA LYS A 31 -13.17 25.66 12.74
C LYS A 31 -14.07 25.24 11.58
N ASN A 32 -14.39 26.17 10.68
CA ASN A 32 -15.23 25.88 9.52
C ASN A 32 -14.60 24.85 8.57
N TRP A 33 -13.28 24.90 8.36
CA TRP A 33 -12.57 23.92 7.54
C TRP A 33 -12.35 22.59 8.26
N CYS A 34 -11.84 22.62 9.50
CA CYS A 34 -11.51 21.41 10.26
C CYS A 34 -12.75 20.60 10.68
N SER A 35 -13.90 21.24 10.91
CA SER A 35 -15.16 20.52 11.23
C SER A 35 -15.65 19.59 10.11
N GLN A 36 -15.14 19.73 8.90
CA GLN A 36 -15.45 18.85 7.76
C GLN A 36 -14.58 17.59 7.72
N THR A 37 -13.63 17.44 8.64
CA THR A 37 -12.66 16.33 8.69
C THR A 37 -13.02 15.32 9.78
N PRO A 38 -12.57 14.05 9.69
CA PRO A 38 -12.78 13.05 10.74
C PRO A 38 -12.15 13.41 12.09
N TYR A 39 -11.09 14.23 12.12
CA TYR A 39 -10.40 14.64 13.33
C TYR A 39 -10.27 16.17 13.47
N PRO A 40 -11.38 16.90 13.75
CA PRO A 40 -11.38 18.36 13.81
C PRO A 40 -10.41 18.94 14.85
N ALA A 41 -10.34 18.35 16.04
CA ALA A 41 -9.49 18.87 17.12
C ALA A 41 -7.98 18.84 16.79
N PRO A 42 -7.40 17.70 16.34
CA PRO A 42 -6.04 17.70 15.80
C PRO A 42 -5.83 18.66 14.63
N CYS A 43 -6.77 18.71 13.67
CA CYS A 43 -6.70 19.65 12.54
C CYS A 43 -6.55 21.10 13.03
N GLU A 44 -7.43 21.55 13.94
CA GLU A 44 -7.41 22.91 14.49
C GLU A 44 -6.11 23.20 15.25
N GLN A 45 -5.70 22.28 16.13
CA GLN A 45 -4.51 22.47 16.97
C GLN A 45 -3.25 22.67 16.13
N PHE A 46 -2.99 21.77 15.17
CA PHE A 46 -1.71 21.75 14.47
C PHE A 46 -1.65 22.74 13.31
N ILE A 47 -2.76 23.04 12.64
CA ILE A 47 -2.79 24.11 11.63
C ILE A 47 -2.62 25.48 12.31
N LYS A 48 -3.26 25.71 13.47
CA LYS A 48 -3.08 26.95 14.24
C LYS A 48 -1.63 27.15 14.66
N ALA A 49 -0.95 26.09 15.10
CA ALA A 49 0.46 26.15 15.48
C ALA A 49 1.40 26.48 14.30
N LYS A 50 0.98 26.18 13.06
CA LYS A 50 1.71 26.50 11.81
C LYS A 50 1.40 27.90 11.28
N ALA A 51 0.45 28.60 11.89
CA ALA A 51 0.06 29.92 11.43
C ALA A 51 1.17 30.95 11.72
N THR A 52 1.77 31.51 10.67
CA THR A 52 2.69 32.66 10.79
C THR A 52 1.92 33.96 10.53
N ALA A 53 2.47 35.10 10.97
CA ALA A 53 1.83 36.41 10.91
C ALA A 53 1.56 36.96 9.48
N LYS A 54 1.75 36.16 8.42
CA LYS A 54 1.61 36.55 7.00
C LYS A 54 0.76 35.57 6.16
N HIS A 55 -0.12 34.78 6.77
CA HIS A 55 -0.93 33.83 5.99
C HIS A 55 -2.12 34.49 5.29
N SER A 56 -2.32 34.09 4.04
CA SER A 56 -3.57 34.35 3.31
C SER A 56 -4.66 33.41 3.83
N PRO A 57 -5.96 33.83 3.79
CA PRO A 57 -7.08 32.95 4.12
C PRO A 57 -7.03 31.61 3.37
N ILE A 58 -7.61 30.57 3.96
CA ILE A 58 -7.80 29.25 3.36
C ILE A 58 -8.85 29.38 2.24
N ALA A 59 -8.37 29.73 1.04
CA ALA A 59 -9.21 30.06 -0.10
C ALA A 59 -9.84 28.85 -0.82
N THR A 60 -9.22 27.66 -0.76
CA THR A 60 -9.67 26.48 -1.54
C THR A 60 -9.46 25.16 -0.80
N LYS A 61 -10.20 24.11 -1.20
CA LYS A 61 -9.98 22.73 -0.73
C LYS A 61 -8.55 22.24 -0.98
N SER A 62 -7.96 22.61 -2.11
CA SER A 62 -6.56 22.25 -2.43
C SER A 62 -5.57 22.95 -1.50
N HIS A 63 -5.79 24.22 -1.17
CA HIS A 63 -4.99 24.92 -0.17
C HIS A 63 -5.12 24.26 1.21
N PHE A 64 -6.35 23.93 1.63
CA PHE A 64 -6.60 23.25 2.90
C PHE A 64 -5.94 21.86 2.97
N LEU A 65 -6.06 21.07 1.89
CA LEU A 65 -5.38 19.78 1.78
C LEU A 65 -3.86 19.94 1.92
N LYS A 66 -3.27 20.91 1.23
CA LYS A 66 -1.83 21.17 1.32
C LYS A 66 -1.41 21.47 2.76
N LEU A 67 -2.17 22.30 3.49
CA LEU A 67 -1.89 22.56 4.91
C LEU A 67 -1.93 21.29 5.74
N LEU A 68 -2.96 20.45 5.59
CA LEU A 68 -3.06 19.16 6.30
C LEU A 68 -1.87 18.23 6.01
N VAL A 69 -1.49 18.10 4.74
CA VAL A 69 -0.37 17.24 4.32
C VAL A 69 0.95 17.75 4.86
N GLU A 70 1.23 19.05 4.76
CA GLU A 70 2.46 19.62 5.29
C GLU A 70 2.52 19.52 6.82
N THR A 71 1.39 19.65 7.52
CA THR A 71 1.32 19.46 8.97
C THR A 71 1.54 18.00 9.37
N ALA A 72 0.98 17.05 8.61
CA ALA A 72 1.26 15.62 8.80
C ALA A 72 2.75 15.32 8.56
N LEU A 73 3.36 15.94 7.55
CA LEU A 73 4.77 15.81 7.22
C LEU A 73 5.67 16.30 8.37
N ASP A 74 5.39 17.47 8.94
CA ASP A 74 6.14 18.00 10.09
C ASP A 74 6.09 17.02 11.28
N GLY A 75 4.90 16.47 11.55
CA GLY A 75 4.71 15.44 12.57
C GLY A 75 5.48 14.15 12.28
N ALA A 76 5.51 13.70 11.02
CA ALA A 76 6.24 12.51 10.59
C ALA A 76 7.77 12.70 10.74
N VAL A 77 8.29 13.87 10.34
CA VAL A 77 9.70 14.24 10.54
C VAL A 77 10.05 14.28 12.03
N SER A 78 9.17 14.83 12.87
CA SER A 78 9.35 14.84 14.32
C SER A 78 9.40 13.42 14.89
N ALA A 79 8.44 12.56 14.51
CA ALA A 79 8.40 11.18 14.96
C ALA A 79 9.62 10.36 14.51
N GLN A 80 10.12 10.60 13.29
CA GLN A 80 11.36 10.00 12.82
C GLN A 80 12.57 10.42 13.67
N LYS A 81 12.70 11.71 13.99
CA LYS A 81 13.77 12.19 14.88
C LYS A 81 13.69 11.53 16.26
N THR A 82 12.48 11.38 16.80
CA THR A 82 12.25 10.62 18.03
C THR A 82 12.71 9.17 17.88
N ALA A 83 12.37 8.48 16.79
CA ALA A 83 12.82 7.11 16.53
C ALA A 83 14.34 7.01 16.50
N LEU A 84 15.02 7.91 15.79
CA LEU A 84 16.48 7.95 15.74
C LEU A 84 17.09 8.18 17.13
N SER A 85 16.50 9.06 17.95
CA SER A 85 16.96 9.32 19.33
C SER A 85 16.74 8.15 20.31
N LEU A 86 15.82 7.24 20.00
CA LEU A 86 15.59 6.02 20.78
C LEU A 86 16.63 4.94 20.45
N GLY A 87 17.34 5.06 19.31
CA GLY A 87 18.34 4.07 18.87
C GLY A 87 19.38 3.72 19.93
N PRO A 88 20.07 4.70 20.52
CA PRO A 88 21.03 4.47 21.60
C PRO A 88 20.42 3.91 22.90
N LYS A 89 19.08 3.95 23.06
CA LYS A 89 18.36 3.49 24.25
C LYS A 89 17.81 2.07 24.11
N CYS A 90 18.06 1.38 23.00
CA CYS A 90 17.62 0.00 22.81
C CYS A 90 18.38 -0.94 23.76
N HIS A 91 17.64 -1.72 24.55
CA HIS A 91 18.17 -2.66 25.53
C HIS A 91 18.37 -4.07 24.96
N ASN A 92 17.64 -4.43 23.90
CA ASN A 92 17.66 -5.76 23.32
C ASN A 92 17.49 -5.74 21.79
N GLY A 93 17.72 -6.90 21.16
CA GLY A 93 17.60 -7.06 19.72
C GLY A 93 16.20 -6.79 19.18
N ARG A 94 15.13 -7.08 19.94
CA ARG A 94 13.74 -6.88 19.51
C ARG A 94 13.41 -5.40 19.40
N GLU A 95 13.80 -4.59 20.39
CA GLU A 95 13.65 -3.14 20.35
C GLU A 95 14.39 -2.54 19.17
N LYS A 96 15.64 -2.96 18.95
CA LYS A 96 16.44 -2.50 17.81
C LYS A 96 15.77 -2.84 16.48
N SER A 97 15.31 -4.08 16.30
CA SER A 97 14.61 -4.51 15.08
C SER A 97 13.32 -3.74 14.83
N ALA A 98 12.46 -3.60 15.84
CA ALA A 98 11.21 -2.86 15.72
C ALA A 98 11.45 -1.37 15.41
N LEU A 99 12.49 -0.79 16.02
CA LEU A 99 12.87 0.60 15.79
C LEU A 99 13.42 0.82 14.38
N THR A 100 14.27 -0.10 13.88
CA THR A 100 14.75 -0.07 12.49
C THR A 100 13.59 -0.14 11.50
N ASP A 101 12.59 -1.00 11.74
CA ASP A 101 11.36 -1.03 10.94
C ASP A 101 10.66 0.33 10.95
N CYS A 102 10.41 0.90 12.14
CA CYS A 102 9.75 2.18 12.26
C CYS A 102 10.50 3.33 11.58
N VAL A 103 11.84 3.38 11.67
CA VAL A 103 12.66 4.41 11.00
C VAL A 103 12.47 4.35 9.48
N ASP A 104 12.54 3.15 8.90
CA ASP A 104 12.36 2.95 7.46
C ASP A 104 10.93 3.27 7.02
N LEU A 105 9.94 2.91 7.83
CA LEU A 105 8.54 3.23 7.57
C LEU A 105 8.29 4.74 7.64
N TYR A 106 8.89 5.45 8.59
CA TYR A 106 8.83 6.92 8.64
C TYR A 106 9.55 7.59 7.46
N ASN A 107 10.66 7.04 6.98
CA ASN A 107 11.27 7.49 5.72
C ASN A 107 10.28 7.38 4.55
N GLN A 108 9.56 6.26 4.43
CA GLN A 108 8.53 6.09 3.41
C GLN A 108 7.38 7.09 3.56
N ILE A 109 6.90 7.31 4.79
CA ILE A 109 5.83 8.28 5.09
C ILE A 109 6.24 9.68 4.65
N ILE A 110 7.43 10.14 5.05
CA ILE A 110 7.95 11.46 4.69
C ILE A 110 8.05 11.62 3.18
N SER A 111 8.58 10.61 2.46
CA SER A 111 8.67 10.65 1.00
C SER A 111 7.29 10.77 0.33
N ARG A 112 6.31 9.97 0.78
CA ARG A 112 4.94 9.98 0.25
C ARG A 112 4.17 11.26 0.56
N LEU A 113 4.34 11.83 1.76
CA LEU A 113 3.73 13.10 2.14
C LEU A 113 4.30 14.28 1.35
N ASN A 114 5.62 14.32 1.14
CA ASN A 114 6.26 15.31 0.26
C ASN A 114 5.66 15.26 -1.15
N ARG A 115 5.57 14.06 -1.75
CA ARG A 115 4.95 13.88 -3.08
C ARG A 115 3.50 14.37 -3.09
N SER A 116 2.75 14.11 -2.03
CA SER A 116 1.34 14.53 -1.90
C SER A 116 1.18 16.05 -1.81
N ALA A 117 2.17 16.77 -1.29
CA ALA A 117 2.15 18.23 -1.19
C ALA A 117 2.47 18.94 -2.53
N ASP A 118 3.25 18.31 -3.41
CA ASP A 118 3.83 18.90 -4.63
C ASP A 118 2.92 18.81 -5.89
N ARG A 119 1.63 19.18 -5.75
CA ARG A 119 0.65 19.32 -6.86
C ARG A 119 0.52 18.09 -7.78
N CYS A 120 0.34 16.91 -7.20
CA CYS A 120 0.07 15.69 -7.96
C CYS A 120 -1.43 15.52 -8.29
N SER A 121 -1.75 14.55 -9.15
CA SER A 121 -3.15 14.20 -9.42
C SER A 121 -3.85 13.80 -8.12
N SER A 122 -5.16 14.09 -7.99
CA SER A 122 -5.92 13.74 -6.79
C SER A 122 -5.90 12.23 -6.51
N VAL A 123 -5.81 11.40 -7.55
CA VAL A 123 -5.71 9.94 -7.44
C VAL A 123 -4.36 9.52 -6.86
N ASP A 124 -3.25 10.11 -7.33
CA ASP A 124 -1.92 9.80 -6.81
C ASP A 124 -1.76 10.26 -5.36
N ALA A 125 -2.20 11.48 -5.05
CA ALA A 125 -2.22 11.99 -3.68
C ALA A 125 -3.04 11.08 -2.74
N GLN A 126 -4.20 10.58 -3.19
CA GLN A 126 -5.01 9.66 -2.38
C GLN A 126 -4.28 8.34 -2.12
N THR A 127 -3.54 7.85 -3.12
CA THR A 127 -2.78 6.60 -3.04
C THR A 127 -1.61 6.74 -2.06
N TRP A 128 -0.81 7.81 -2.17
CA TRP A 128 0.32 8.05 -1.28
C TRP A 128 -0.09 8.37 0.16
N LEU A 129 -1.19 9.09 0.36
CA LEU A 129 -1.78 9.27 1.69
C LEU A 129 -2.24 7.92 2.28
N SER A 130 -2.88 7.08 1.46
CA SER A 130 -3.31 5.75 1.89
C SER A 130 -2.12 4.88 2.29
N ALA A 131 -1.05 4.89 1.49
CA ALA A 131 0.18 4.16 1.76
C ALA A 131 0.97 4.71 2.97
N SER A 132 0.92 6.02 3.20
CA SER A 132 1.51 6.64 4.40
C SER A 132 0.82 6.17 5.69
N LEU A 133 -0.52 6.10 5.68
CA LEU A 133 -1.26 5.56 6.82
C LEU A 133 -0.97 4.07 7.04
N THR A 134 -0.88 3.28 5.97
CA THR A 134 -0.48 1.86 6.03
C THR A 134 0.91 1.68 6.65
N ALA A 135 1.87 2.54 6.33
CA ALA A 135 3.22 2.48 6.90
C ALA A 135 3.23 2.79 8.41
N LEU A 136 2.42 3.75 8.87
CA LEU A 136 2.25 4.03 10.31
C LEU A 136 1.68 2.82 11.05
N ASP A 137 0.63 2.21 10.49
CA ASP A 137 0.02 1.01 11.07
C ASP A 137 1.00 -0.16 11.09
N THR A 138 1.90 -0.25 10.11
CA THR A 138 2.93 -1.28 10.06
C THR A 138 3.99 -1.09 11.12
N CYS A 139 4.42 0.15 11.40
CA CYS A 139 5.34 0.43 12.51
C CYS A 139 4.71 0.02 13.85
N ARG A 140 3.41 0.33 14.05
CA ARG A 140 2.65 -0.14 15.22
C ARG A 140 2.63 -1.66 15.33
N ASN A 141 2.40 -2.35 14.21
CA ASN A 141 2.37 -3.81 14.18
C ASN A 141 3.74 -4.41 14.50
N SER A 142 4.83 -3.92 13.90
CA SER A 142 6.19 -4.41 14.21
C SER A 142 6.52 -4.28 15.71
N LEU A 143 6.12 -3.17 16.34
CA LEU A 143 6.28 -2.97 17.78
C LEU A 143 5.45 -3.98 18.60
N GLN A 144 4.22 -4.28 18.17
CA GLN A 144 3.32 -5.23 18.83
C GLN A 144 3.79 -6.69 18.65
N GLU A 145 4.15 -7.09 17.43
CA GLU A 145 4.65 -8.43 17.09
C GLU A 145 5.88 -8.80 17.92
N LEU A 146 6.76 -7.84 18.16
CA LEU A 146 7.99 -8.03 18.94
C LEU A 146 7.80 -7.80 20.45
N GLY A 147 6.60 -7.42 20.90
CA GLY A 147 6.28 -7.21 22.32
C GLY A 147 6.93 -5.98 22.93
N VAL A 148 7.23 -4.94 22.14
CA VAL A 148 7.97 -3.73 22.54
C VAL A 148 7.13 -2.45 22.38
N SER A 149 5.81 -2.56 22.41
CA SER A 149 4.89 -1.42 22.24
C SER A 149 5.10 -0.29 23.25
N ALA A 150 5.47 -0.61 24.49
CA ALA A 150 5.75 0.40 25.53
C ALA A 150 6.97 1.26 25.16
N PHE A 151 8.04 0.63 24.65
CA PHE A 151 9.24 1.32 24.18
C PHE A 151 8.94 2.23 22.98
N GLY A 152 8.17 1.73 22.01
CA GLY A 152 7.77 2.48 20.82
C GLY A 152 6.58 3.43 21.02
N TYR A 153 6.04 3.57 22.24
CA TYR A 153 4.87 4.40 22.51
C TYR A 153 5.01 5.84 21.99
N PRO A 154 6.14 6.56 22.18
CA PRO A 154 6.32 7.91 21.64
C PRO A 154 6.20 8.01 20.11
N LEU A 155 6.45 6.91 19.39
CA LEU A 155 6.34 6.85 17.92
C LEU A 155 4.92 6.62 17.45
N THR A 156 4.03 6.13 18.31
CA THR A 156 2.70 5.67 17.93
C THR A 156 1.58 6.53 18.51
N SER A 157 1.88 7.25 19.60
CA SER A 157 0.96 8.17 20.31
C SER A 157 0.86 9.57 19.69
N ASN A 158 1.50 9.81 18.53
CA ASN A 158 1.42 11.09 17.83
C ASN A 158 0.13 11.23 17.00
N ASN A 159 -0.14 12.45 16.50
CA ASN A 159 -1.33 12.74 15.71
C ASN A 159 -1.14 12.60 14.18
N VAL A 160 0.00 12.09 13.70
CA VAL A 160 0.30 11.98 12.26
C VAL A 160 -0.77 11.16 11.54
N SER A 161 -1.16 10.01 12.11
CA SER A 161 -2.22 9.17 11.52
C SER A 161 -3.57 9.89 11.37
N LYS A 162 -3.92 10.78 12.31
CA LYS A 162 -5.17 11.56 12.27
C LYS A 162 -5.11 12.62 11.18
N LEU A 163 -4.00 13.35 11.09
CA LEU A 163 -3.77 14.37 10.07
C LEU A 163 -3.75 13.78 8.64
N ILE A 164 -3.16 12.59 8.47
CA ILE A 164 -3.23 11.86 7.18
C ILE A 164 -4.67 11.47 6.86
N SER A 165 -5.44 11.02 7.84
CA SER A 165 -6.86 10.66 7.66
C SER A 165 -7.73 11.87 7.30
N ASP A 166 -7.45 13.04 7.88
CA ASP A 166 -8.08 14.29 7.48
C ASP A 166 -7.73 14.63 6.03
N GLY A 167 -6.45 14.51 5.64
CA GLY A 167 -6.01 14.68 4.24
C GLY A 167 -6.74 13.73 3.28
N LEU A 168 -6.88 12.44 3.64
CA LEU A 168 -7.62 11.45 2.86
C LEU A 168 -9.09 11.82 2.68
N SER A 169 -9.73 12.38 3.72
CA SER A 169 -11.13 12.78 3.65
C SER A 169 -11.35 13.99 2.74
N VAL A 170 -10.42 14.94 2.73
CA VAL A 170 -10.49 16.18 1.94
C VAL A 170 -10.14 15.92 0.47
N ASN A 171 -9.14 15.07 0.21
CA ASN A 171 -8.68 14.76 -1.15
C ASN A 171 -9.54 13.72 -1.88
N LYS A 172 -10.52 13.12 -1.19
CA LYS A 172 -11.37 12.04 -1.72
C LYS A 172 -11.85 12.37 -3.14
N PRO A 173 -11.35 11.67 -4.17
CA PRO A 173 -11.69 11.99 -5.55
C PRO A 173 -13.19 11.78 -5.75
N ALA A 174 -13.82 12.64 -6.55
CA ALA A 174 -15.12 12.30 -7.12
C ALA A 174 -14.97 10.95 -7.83
N SER A 175 -15.96 10.06 -7.69
CA SER A 175 -15.94 8.69 -8.24
C SER A 175 -15.29 8.72 -9.63
N PRO A 176 -14.27 7.89 -9.92
CA PRO A 176 -13.52 7.98 -11.17
C PRO A 176 -14.52 7.89 -12.33
N GLN A 177 -14.72 8.99 -13.06
CA GLN A 177 -15.34 8.93 -14.36
C GLN A 177 -14.44 8.06 -15.24
N GLY A 178 -15.03 7.16 -16.02
CA GLY A 178 -14.30 6.18 -16.83
C GLY A 178 -13.14 6.83 -17.59
N PHE A 179 -11.95 6.25 -17.44
CA PHE A 179 -10.76 6.72 -18.14
C PHE A 179 -10.81 6.22 -19.59
N GLU A 180 -11.08 7.13 -20.53
CA GLU A 180 -10.93 6.95 -21.97
C GLU A 180 -9.59 7.60 -22.40
N PRO A 181 -8.51 6.83 -22.66
CA PRO A 181 -7.24 7.42 -23.09
C PRO A 181 -7.32 7.98 -24.52
N THR A 182 -6.70 9.14 -24.74
CA THR A 182 -6.47 9.67 -26.10
C THR A 182 -5.40 8.84 -26.82
N MET A 183 -5.75 8.35 -28.01
CA MET A 183 -4.93 7.45 -28.81
C MET A 183 -4.20 8.20 -29.94
N ALA A 184 -2.94 7.85 -30.19
CA ALA A 184 -2.14 8.25 -31.35
C ALA A 184 -1.38 7.03 -31.87
N GLU A 185 -1.47 6.74 -33.17
CA GLU A 185 -0.78 5.59 -33.82
C GLU A 185 -1.07 4.22 -33.17
N GLY A 186 -2.28 4.02 -32.63
CA GLY A 186 -2.67 2.79 -31.94
C GLY A 186 -2.18 2.67 -30.49
N PHE A 187 -1.55 3.70 -29.93
CA PHE A 187 -1.10 3.74 -28.53
C PHE A 187 -1.62 4.98 -27.79
N PRO A 188 -1.84 4.94 -26.47
CA PRO A 188 -2.13 6.12 -25.69
C PRO A 188 -0.99 7.16 -25.77
N THR A 189 -1.34 8.44 -25.82
CA THR A 189 -0.36 9.55 -25.97
C THR A 189 0.69 9.64 -24.85
N TRP A 190 0.42 9.05 -23.69
CA TRP A 190 1.35 9.02 -22.55
C TRP A 190 2.42 7.90 -22.62
N VAL A 191 2.31 6.98 -23.58
CA VAL A 191 3.32 5.91 -23.80
C VAL A 191 4.54 6.50 -24.52
N ARG A 192 5.69 6.51 -23.84
CA ARG A 192 6.95 7.02 -24.40
C ARG A 192 7.40 6.15 -25.59
N PRO A 193 8.02 6.72 -26.64
CA PRO A 193 8.47 5.96 -27.81
C PRO A 193 9.41 4.78 -27.51
N GLY A 194 10.28 4.89 -26.49
CA GLY A 194 11.17 3.80 -26.07
C GLY A 194 10.44 2.58 -25.50
N ASP A 195 9.32 2.80 -24.81
CA ASP A 195 8.48 1.72 -24.27
C ASP A 195 7.75 0.99 -25.42
N ARG A 196 7.37 1.70 -26.51
CA ARG A 196 6.74 1.09 -27.71
C ARG A 196 7.60 -0.01 -28.35
N LYS A 197 8.93 0.11 -28.29
CA LYS A 197 9.86 -0.90 -28.81
C LYS A 197 9.97 -2.13 -27.90
N LEU A 198 9.78 -1.98 -26.58
CA LEU A 198 9.62 -3.10 -25.67
C LEU A 198 8.29 -3.85 -25.92
N LEU A 199 7.21 -3.14 -26.26
CA LEU A 199 5.89 -3.71 -26.57
C LEU A 199 5.86 -4.60 -27.82
N GLN A 200 6.83 -4.43 -28.73
CA GLN A 200 6.92 -5.17 -30.00
C GLN A 200 7.93 -6.32 -29.98
N SER A 201 8.70 -6.49 -28.90
CA SER A 201 9.68 -7.57 -28.77
C SER A 201 9.16 -8.66 -27.82
N GLY A 202 9.12 -9.92 -28.29
CA GLY A 202 8.71 -11.06 -27.46
C GLY A 202 9.62 -11.29 -26.23
N SER A 203 10.83 -10.74 -26.28
CA SER A 203 11.86 -10.76 -25.24
C SER A 203 12.57 -9.40 -25.19
N PRO A 204 12.36 -8.56 -24.15
CA PRO A 204 13.08 -7.31 -24.02
C PRO A 204 14.58 -7.56 -23.81
N SER A 205 15.44 -6.74 -24.43
CA SER A 205 16.89 -6.81 -24.25
C SER A 205 17.22 -6.59 -22.77
N ALA A 206 17.95 -7.52 -22.16
CA ALA A 206 18.41 -7.38 -20.78
C ALA A 206 19.59 -6.41 -20.68
N ASP A 207 19.61 -5.57 -19.65
CA ASP A 207 20.77 -4.73 -19.32
C ASP A 207 21.86 -5.58 -18.66
N VAL A 208 21.46 -6.53 -17.82
CA VAL A 208 22.36 -7.47 -17.13
C VAL A 208 21.71 -8.85 -17.01
N VAL A 209 22.56 -9.87 -17.03
CA VAL A 209 22.18 -11.29 -16.92
C VAL A 209 22.73 -11.87 -15.62
N VAL A 210 21.89 -12.60 -14.90
CA VAL A 210 22.26 -13.37 -13.70
C VAL A 210 22.27 -14.85 -14.07
N ALA A 211 23.40 -15.52 -13.84
CA ALA A 211 23.53 -16.95 -14.11
C ALA A 211 24.45 -17.63 -13.09
N LYS A 212 23.96 -18.68 -12.43
CA LYS A 212 24.73 -19.42 -11.41
C LYS A 212 25.95 -20.13 -11.97
N ASP A 213 25.88 -20.55 -13.23
CA ASP A 213 26.95 -21.24 -13.95
C ASP A 213 28.10 -20.30 -14.39
N GLY A 214 27.97 -18.99 -14.14
CA GLY A 214 28.96 -17.99 -14.54
C GLY A 214 28.82 -17.50 -15.99
N SER A 215 27.79 -17.92 -16.73
CA SER A 215 27.54 -17.49 -18.11
C SER A 215 26.86 -16.10 -18.23
N GLY A 216 26.69 -15.38 -17.12
CA GLY A 216 26.05 -14.07 -17.03
C GLY A 216 26.98 -13.01 -16.43
N ASN A 217 26.48 -11.78 -16.31
CA ASN A 217 27.21 -10.66 -15.70
C ASN A 217 27.39 -10.84 -14.18
N PHE A 218 26.40 -11.45 -13.52
CA PHE A 218 26.40 -11.68 -12.07
C PHE A 218 26.03 -13.13 -11.71
N LYS A 219 26.46 -13.59 -10.53
CA LYS A 219 26.09 -14.91 -10.01
C LYS A 219 24.84 -14.86 -9.11
N THR A 220 24.53 -13.69 -8.56
CA THR A 220 23.40 -13.49 -7.64
C THR A 220 22.46 -12.41 -8.18
N VAL A 221 21.17 -12.48 -7.80
CA VAL A 221 20.19 -11.44 -8.15
C VAL A 221 20.46 -10.19 -7.32
N LYS A 222 20.95 -10.33 -6.08
CA LYS A 222 21.32 -9.20 -5.22
C LYS A 222 22.37 -8.28 -5.85
N GLU A 223 23.42 -8.83 -6.45
CA GLU A 223 24.45 -8.04 -7.14
C GLU A 223 23.87 -7.29 -8.35
N ALA A 224 23.01 -7.95 -9.14
CA ALA A 224 22.39 -7.33 -10.30
C ALA A 224 21.42 -6.20 -9.90
N VAL A 225 20.64 -6.38 -8.83
CA VAL A 225 19.77 -5.34 -8.28
C VAL A 225 20.60 -4.14 -7.78
N ALA A 226 21.74 -4.39 -7.12
CA ALA A 226 22.62 -3.33 -6.65
C ALA A 226 23.24 -2.49 -7.80
N ALA A 227 23.31 -3.03 -9.02
CA ALA A 227 23.77 -2.31 -10.19
C ALA A 227 22.71 -1.34 -10.78
N ALA A 228 21.45 -1.45 -10.37
CA ALA A 228 20.38 -0.57 -10.84
C ALA A 228 20.56 0.85 -10.26
N LYS A 229 20.97 1.80 -11.11
CA LYS A 229 21.27 3.19 -10.70
C LYS A 229 20.03 4.10 -10.58
N GLY A 230 18.85 3.59 -10.92
CA GLY A 230 17.62 4.38 -11.07
C GLY A 230 17.60 5.18 -12.38
N GLY A 231 16.40 5.52 -12.85
CA GLY A 231 16.20 6.20 -14.14
C GLY A 231 15.20 5.46 -15.03
N GLY A 232 15.61 5.14 -16.26
CA GLY A 232 14.83 4.30 -17.18
C GLY A 232 14.63 2.87 -16.67
N ARG A 233 13.89 2.05 -17.44
CA ARG A 233 13.70 0.61 -17.14
C ARG A 233 15.07 -0.08 -17.08
N PHE A 234 15.36 -0.77 -15.98
CA PHE A 234 16.57 -1.59 -15.83
C PHE A 234 16.17 -3.07 -15.80
N VAL A 235 16.48 -3.81 -16.87
CA VAL A 235 16.05 -5.18 -17.11
C VAL A 235 17.13 -6.16 -16.68
N ILE A 236 16.81 -6.96 -15.66
CA ILE A 236 17.64 -8.03 -15.12
C ILE A 236 17.04 -9.36 -15.59
N TYR A 237 17.76 -10.06 -16.46
CA TYR A 237 17.40 -11.42 -16.86
C TYR A 237 18.06 -12.43 -15.94
N VAL A 238 17.26 -13.28 -15.29
CA VAL A 238 17.69 -14.26 -14.31
C VAL A 238 17.47 -15.66 -14.87
N LYS A 239 18.56 -16.32 -15.27
CA LYS A 239 18.50 -17.67 -15.83
C LYS A 239 17.92 -18.68 -14.84
N ALA A 240 17.52 -19.84 -15.36
CA ALA A 240 17.00 -20.95 -14.57
C ALA A 240 17.95 -21.34 -13.43
N GLY A 241 17.38 -21.60 -12.27
CA GLY A 241 18.11 -21.90 -11.05
C GLY A 241 17.36 -21.49 -9.79
N VAL A 242 17.82 -22.00 -8.65
CA VAL A 242 17.30 -21.66 -7.33
C VAL A 242 18.29 -20.71 -6.64
N TYR A 243 17.91 -19.46 -6.45
CA TYR A 243 18.70 -18.38 -5.87
C TYR A 243 18.28 -18.18 -4.41
N SER A 244 19.13 -18.63 -3.48
CA SER A 244 18.85 -18.56 -2.03
C SER A 244 19.35 -17.24 -1.46
N GLU A 245 18.52 -16.20 -1.53
CA GLU A 245 18.86 -14.85 -1.09
C GLU A 245 17.62 -14.06 -0.68
N ASN A 246 17.77 -13.16 0.30
CA ASN A 246 16.76 -12.16 0.64
C ASN A 246 17.09 -10.83 -0.06
N LEU A 247 16.11 -10.25 -0.75
CA LEU A 247 16.29 -9.05 -1.58
C LEU A 247 15.44 -7.88 -1.05
N GLU A 248 16.02 -6.68 -1.08
CA GLU A 248 15.31 -5.41 -0.92
C GLU A 248 15.57 -4.57 -2.18
N ILE A 249 14.51 -4.30 -2.96
CA ILE A 249 14.57 -3.62 -4.25
C ILE A 249 13.98 -2.21 -4.09
N ASN A 250 14.86 -1.25 -3.85
CA ASN A 250 14.49 0.17 -3.64
C ASN A 250 14.63 1.02 -4.91
N ALA A 251 15.40 0.55 -5.90
CA ALA A 251 15.56 1.25 -7.17
C ALA A 251 14.27 1.23 -7.99
N LYS A 252 13.91 2.38 -8.58
CA LYS A 252 12.73 2.51 -9.45
C LYS A 252 12.94 1.83 -10.80
N ASN A 253 11.84 1.41 -11.43
CA ASN A 253 11.79 0.86 -12.79
C ASN A 253 12.66 -0.40 -13.02
N VAL A 254 12.94 -1.17 -11.97
CA VAL A 254 13.62 -2.48 -12.09
C VAL A 254 12.65 -3.50 -12.68
N MET A 255 13.11 -4.29 -13.63
CA MET A 255 12.38 -5.43 -14.20
C MET A 255 13.16 -6.72 -13.99
N LEU A 256 12.56 -7.71 -13.32
CA LEU A 256 13.10 -9.07 -13.23
C LEU A 256 12.39 -9.97 -14.24
N ILE A 257 13.16 -10.69 -15.04
CA ILE A 257 12.65 -11.69 -16.00
C ILE A 257 13.33 -13.01 -15.73
N GLY A 258 12.56 -14.07 -15.46
CA GLY A 258 13.07 -15.43 -15.33
C GLY A 258 12.86 -16.28 -16.58
N ASP A 259 13.29 -17.54 -16.51
CA ASP A 259 13.09 -18.55 -17.56
C ASP A 259 11.73 -19.28 -17.47
N GLY A 260 10.90 -18.92 -16.49
CA GLY A 260 9.57 -19.48 -16.26
C GLY A 260 9.26 -19.73 -14.79
N ILE A 261 7.97 -19.78 -14.45
CA ILE A 261 7.48 -20.22 -13.14
C ILE A 261 8.08 -21.59 -12.81
N GLY A 262 8.66 -21.72 -11.61
CA GLY A 262 9.31 -22.93 -11.11
C GLY A 262 10.69 -23.22 -11.70
N LYS A 263 11.11 -22.55 -12.78
CA LYS A 263 12.44 -22.69 -13.39
C LYS A 263 13.45 -21.71 -12.80
N THR A 264 13.06 -20.45 -12.68
CA THR A 264 13.83 -19.43 -11.96
C THR A 264 13.13 -19.17 -10.62
N VAL A 265 13.82 -19.46 -9.52
CA VAL A 265 13.25 -19.35 -8.16
C VAL A 265 14.16 -18.50 -7.29
N ILE A 266 13.63 -17.45 -6.66
CA ILE A 266 14.27 -16.73 -5.56
C ILE A 266 13.65 -17.22 -4.26
N THR A 267 14.47 -17.73 -3.34
CA THR A 267 14.01 -18.43 -2.14
C THR A 267 14.67 -17.94 -0.86
N GLY A 268 13.88 -17.92 0.23
CA GLY A 268 14.31 -17.60 1.59
C GLY A 268 13.52 -18.40 2.62
N SER A 269 13.76 -18.16 3.91
CA SER A 269 13.12 -18.89 5.02
C SER A 269 12.89 -18.05 6.29
N ARG A 270 12.95 -16.71 6.18
CA ARG A 270 12.68 -15.82 7.32
C ARG A 270 11.20 -15.91 7.71
N SER A 271 10.92 -15.81 9.00
CA SER A 271 9.58 -15.96 9.56
C SER A 271 9.46 -15.31 10.94
N VAL A 272 8.23 -15.09 11.39
CA VAL A 272 7.95 -14.63 12.76
C VAL A 272 8.38 -15.67 13.80
N GLY A 273 8.16 -16.96 13.53
CA GLY A 273 8.69 -18.04 14.37
C GLY A 273 10.22 -18.02 14.50
N GLY A 274 10.92 -17.50 13.49
CA GLY A 274 12.36 -17.29 13.47
C GLY A 274 12.84 -15.96 14.05
N GLY A 275 11.95 -15.15 14.65
CA GLY A 275 12.30 -13.88 15.31
C GLY A 275 12.33 -12.65 14.41
N PHE A 276 11.86 -12.74 13.16
CA PHE A 276 11.65 -11.58 12.28
C PHE A 276 10.27 -10.97 12.51
N THR A 277 10.07 -9.70 12.14
CA THR A 277 8.72 -9.16 11.96
C THR A 277 8.09 -9.73 10.69
N THR A 278 6.76 -9.72 10.59
CA THR A 278 6.07 -10.11 9.34
C THR A 278 6.59 -9.28 8.17
N PHE A 279 6.81 -7.97 8.38
CA PHE A 279 7.35 -7.03 7.40
C PHE A 279 8.76 -7.42 6.89
N ARG A 280 9.65 -7.86 7.79
CA ARG A 280 11.03 -8.27 7.47
C ARG A 280 11.21 -9.75 7.13
N SER A 281 10.14 -10.53 7.20
CA SER A 281 10.16 -11.95 6.82
C SER A 281 10.20 -12.17 5.30
N ALA A 282 9.97 -11.12 4.50
CA ALA A 282 9.93 -11.19 3.05
C ALA A 282 11.21 -11.79 2.45
N THR A 283 11.04 -12.78 1.57
CA THR A 283 12.15 -13.26 0.72
C THR A 283 12.54 -12.17 -0.28
N VAL A 284 11.57 -11.57 -0.96
CA VAL A 284 11.78 -10.39 -1.79
C VAL A 284 10.86 -9.27 -1.33
N ALA A 285 11.45 -8.12 -1.01
CA ALA A 285 10.77 -6.88 -0.70
C ALA A 285 11.01 -5.86 -1.82
N VAL A 286 9.94 -5.29 -2.35
CA VAL A 286 9.99 -4.31 -3.45
C VAL A 286 9.34 -3.01 -3.01
N ASP A 287 10.11 -1.94 -2.92
CA ASP A 287 9.64 -0.60 -2.54
C ASP A 287 9.92 0.46 -3.63
N GLY A 288 10.73 0.15 -4.65
CA GLY A 288 10.97 1.04 -5.79
C GLY A 288 9.82 1.03 -6.81
N ASP A 289 9.19 2.18 -7.07
CA ASP A 289 8.07 2.37 -8.01
C ASP A 289 8.35 1.82 -9.42
N GLY A 290 7.32 1.32 -10.10
CA GLY A 290 7.38 0.85 -11.49
C GLY A 290 8.04 -0.51 -11.66
N PHE A 291 8.12 -1.30 -10.59
CA PHE A 291 8.72 -2.63 -10.61
C PHE A 291 7.92 -3.60 -11.49
N ILE A 292 8.61 -4.43 -12.26
CA ILE A 292 7.99 -5.52 -13.02
C ILE A 292 8.71 -6.84 -12.71
N ALA A 293 7.95 -7.89 -12.44
CA ALA A 293 8.46 -9.26 -12.45
C ALA A 293 7.71 -10.09 -13.48
N ARG A 294 8.45 -10.95 -14.20
CA ARG A 294 7.89 -11.84 -15.20
C ARG A 294 8.58 -13.20 -15.19
N ASP A 295 7.80 -14.27 -15.38
CA ASP A 295 8.33 -15.63 -15.61
C ASP A 295 9.27 -16.12 -14.48
N ILE A 296 8.95 -15.83 -13.22
CA ILE A 296 9.81 -16.10 -12.05
C ILE A 296 9.00 -16.50 -10.81
N THR A 297 9.57 -17.34 -9.94
CA THR A 297 8.96 -17.74 -8.65
C THR A 297 9.65 -17.05 -7.47
N PHE A 298 8.85 -16.53 -6.53
CA PHE A 298 9.26 -16.07 -5.21
C PHE A 298 8.78 -17.06 -4.15
N ARG A 299 9.69 -17.56 -3.31
CA ARG A 299 9.39 -18.66 -2.37
C ARG A 299 9.87 -18.35 -0.96
N ASN A 300 9.02 -18.60 0.03
CA ASN A 300 9.41 -18.72 1.43
C ASN A 300 9.25 -20.17 1.91
N THR A 301 10.33 -20.76 2.39
CA THR A 301 10.46 -22.16 2.79
C THR A 301 10.37 -22.39 4.31
N ALA A 302 10.05 -21.36 5.10
CA ALA A 302 9.94 -21.49 6.56
C ALA A 302 8.97 -22.60 7.00
N GLY A 303 7.91 -22.86 6.22
CA GLY A 303 6.94 -23.91 6.51
C GLY A 303 5.84 -23.46 7.47
N ALA A 304 4.75 -24.22 7.52
CA ALA A 304 3.53 -23.83 8.21
C ALA A 304 3.65 -23.72 9.75
N ALA A 305 4.64 -24.41 10.34
CA ALA A 305 4.90 -24.37 11.78
C ALA A 305 5.58 -23.06 12.24
N ASN A 306 6.11 -22.26 11.32
CA ASN A 306 6.89 -21.07 11.63
C ASN A 306 6.09 -19.77 11.58
N HIS A 307 4.75 -19.86 11.61
CA HIS A 307 3.83 -18.73 11.56
C HIS A 307 4.04 -17.88 10.28
N GLN A 308 3.90 -16.55 10.36
CA GLN A 308 3.98 -15.63 9.22
C GLN A 308 5.36 -15.71 8.54
N ALA A 309 5.37 -15.94 7.22
CA ALA A 309 6.59 -16.07 6.44
C ALA A 309 6.37 -15.63 4.99
N VAL A 310 6.72 -14.37 4.71
CA VAL A 310 6.40 -13.71 3.43
C VAL A 310 7.32 -14.17 2.31
N ALA A 311 6.76 -14.58 1.16
CA ALA A 311 7.51 -14.86 -0.05
C ALA A 311 7.83 -13.57 -0.82
N LEU A 312 6.81 -12.73 -1.04
CA LEU A 312 6.97 -11.42 -1.66
C LEU A 312 6.18 -10.35 -0.92
N ARG A 313 6.83 -9.22 -0.65
CA ARG A 313 6.22 -7.97 -0.19
C ARG A 313 6.36 -6.90 -1.27
N SER A 314 5.26 -6.32 -1.74
CA SER A 314 5.29 -5.17 -2.66
C SER A 314 4.68 -3.92 -2.01
N GLY A 315 5.48 -2.87 -1.89
CA GLY A 315 5.08 -1.48 -1.61
C GLY A 315 5.37 -0.54 -2.78
N SER A 316 5.62 -1.09 -3.96
CA SER A 316 5.96 -0.37 -5.21
C SER A 316 4.69 0.06 -5.92
N ASP A 317 4.55 1.37 -6.15
CA ASP A 317 3.44 1.91 -6.94
C ASP A 317 3.61 1.56 -8.41
N LEU A 318 2.48 1.28 -9.08
CA LEU A 318 2.44 0.85 -10.48
C LEU A 318 3.29 -0.41 -10.75
N SER A 319 3.29 -1.36 -9.80
CA SER A 319 4.02 -2.63 -9.94
C SER A 319 3.21 -3.70 -10.66
N VAL A 320 3.91 -4.50 -11.47
CA VAL A 320 3.32 -5.60 -12.25
C VAL A 320 4.02 -6.93 -11.98
N PHE A 321 3.23 -7.99 -11.83
CA PHE A 321 3.69 -9.36 -11.75
C PHE A 321 2.97 -10.18 -12.81
N TYR A 322 3.70 -10.73 -13.78
CA TYR A 322 3.12 -11.43 -14.92
C TYR A 322 3.71 -12.83 -15.05
N ARG A 323 2.87 -13.87 -14.91
CA ARG A 323 3.34 -15.26 -14.87
C ARG A 323 4.42 -15.46 -13.81
N CYS A 324 4.09 -15.06 -12.59
CA CYS A 324 4.92 -15.27 -11.42
C CYS A 324 4.33 -16.36 -10.51
N GLY A 325 5.21 -17.10 -9.85
CA GLY A 325 4.84 -18.01 -8.76
C GLY A 325 5.09 -17.35 -7.40
N PHE A 326 4.16 -17.50 -6.45
CA PHE A 326 4.30 -17.06 -5.07
C PHE A 326 4.04 -18.25 -4.15
N GLU A 327 5.09 -18.73 -3.50
CA GLU A 327 5.05 -20.00 -2.78
C GLU A 327 5.36 -19.81 -1.30
N GLY A 328 4.40 -20.15 -0.44
CA GLY A 328 4.57 -20.12 1.01
C GLY A 328 3.48 -20.89 1.73
N TYR A 329 3.27 -20.53 2.99
CA TYR A 329 2.19 -21.04 3.83
C TYR A 329 1.38 -19.87 4.39
N GLN A 330 1.66 -19.42 5.61
CA GLN A 330 0.99 -18.27 6.21
C GLN A 330 1.63 -16.97 5.69
N ASP A 331 0.80 -15.99 5.32
CA ASP A 331 1.22 -14.66 4.89
C ASP A 331 2.12 -14.66 3.63
N THR A 332 1.82 -15.52 2.64
CA THR A 332 2.69 -15.72 1.46
C THR A 332 2.92 -14.45 0.63
N LEU A 333 1.85 -13.77 0.23
CA LEU A 333 1.90 -12.58 -0.63
C LEU A 333 1.41 -11.36 0.15
N TYR A 334 2.36 -10.48 0.49
CA TYR A 334 2.09 -9.22 1.17
C TYR A 334 1.91 -8.10 0.13
N VAL A 335 0.66 -7.89 -0.30
CA VAL A 335 0.22 -6.74 -1.11
C VAL A 335 0.17 -5.48 -0.23
N TYR A 336 1.37 -5.04 0.18
CA TYR A 336 1.57 -4.13 1.31
C TYR A 336 0.90 -2.77 1.10
N ALA A 337 1.24 -2.03 0.04
CA ALA A 337 0.72 -0.68 -0.21
C ALA A 337 0.75 -0.30 -1.71
N GLU A 338 0.20 0.87 -2.06
CA GLU A 338 0.20 1.46 -3.42
C GLU A 338 -0.63 0.65 -4.44
N ARG A 339 -0.52 0.98 -5.75
CA ARG A 339 -1.25 0.29 -6.83
C ARG A 339 -0.46 -0.87 -7.41
N GLN A 340 -1.10 -2.03 -7.56
CA GLN A 340 -0.44 -3.25 -8.00
C GLN A 340 -1.32 -4.07 -8.96
N PHE A 341 -0.69 -4.77 -9.90
CA PHE A 341 -1.37 -5.66 -10.84
C PHE A 341 -0.68 -7.03 -10.93
N TYR A 342 -1.44 -8.10 -10.75
CA TYR A 342 -0.98 -9.48 -10.86
C TYR A 342 -1.75 -10.16 -11.98
N LYS A 343 -1.06 -10.74 -12.96
CA LYS A 343 -1.65 -11.36 -14.14
C LYS A 343 -1.12 -12.77 -14.35
N GLN A 344 -2.02 -13.74 -14.47
CA GLN A 344 -1.64 -15.14 -14.75
C GLN A 344 -0.62 -15.70 -13.74
N CYS A 345 -0.75 -15.34 -12.48
CA CYS A 345 0.16 -15.79 -11.42
C CYS A 345 -0.39 -17.02 -10.69
N ASP A 346 0.51 -17.83 -10.14
CA ASP A 346 0.19 -18.93 -9.25
C ASP A 346 0.53 -18.52 -7.81
N ILE A 347 -0.46 -18.54 -6.91
CA ILE A 347 -0.31 -18.07 -5.52
C ILE A 347 -0.71 -19.19 -4.57
N TYR A 348 0.23 -19.68 -3.79
CA TYR A 348 0.05 -20.81 -2.88
C TYR A 348 0.09 -20.37 -1.42
N GLY A 349 -0.82 -20.88 -0.59
CA GLY A 349 -0.72 -20.63 0.85
C GLY A 349 -1.82 -21.24 1.70
N THR A 350 -1.88 -20.82 2.97
CA THR A 350 -2.76 -21.39 4.01
C THR A 350 -3.58 -20.31 4.72
N VAL A 351 -2.99 -19.65 5.71
CA VAL A 351 -3.63 -18.58 6.49
C VAL A 351 -3.22 -17.24 5.92
N ASP A 352 -4.21 -16.39 5.64
CA ASP A 352 -4.06 -14.99 5.23
C ASP A 352 -3.07 -14.80 4.07
N PHE A 353 -3.03 -15.75 3.14
CA PHE A 353 -1.88 -15.85 2.23
C PHE A 353 -1.86 -14.80 1.11
N ILE A 354 -2.92 -14.00 0.98
CA ILE A 354 -2.94 -12.72 0.25
C ILE A 354 -3.42 -11.64 1.22
N PHE A 355 -2.53 -10.80 1.71
CA PHE A 355 -2.85 -9.82 2.76
C PHE A 355 -2.16 -8.48 2.54
N GLY A 356 -2.68 -7.44 3.19
CA GLY A 356 -2.13 -6.09 3.10
C GLY A 356 -3.17 -5.03 2.76
N ASN A 357 -2.69 -3.85 2.37
CA ASN A 357 -3.53 -2.68 2.15
C ASN A 357 -3.16 -1.91 0.86
N ALA A 358 -2.71 -2.62 -0.17
CA ALA A 358 -2.60 -2.07 -1.53
C ALA A 358 -3.98 -1.83 -2.16
N ALA A 359 -4.00 -1.06 -3.25
CA ALA A 359 -5.05 -1.13 -4.27
C ALA A 359 -4.60 -2.14 -5.33
N VAL A 360 -5.10 -3.38 -5.25
CA VAL A 360 -4.58 -4.48 -6.07
C VAL A 360 -5.68 -5.19 -6.86
N VAL A 361 -5.35 -5.52 -8.11
CA VAL A 361 -6.14 -6.45 -8.93
C VAL A 361 -5.32 -7.68 -9.28
N LEU A 362 -5.86 -8.85 -8.96
CA LEU A 362 -5.35 -10.16 -9.37
C LEU A 362 -6.24 -10.69 -10.49
N GLN A 363 -5.73 -10.73 -11.72
CA GLN A 363 -6.48 -11.11 -12.92
C GLN A 363 -5.94 -12.40 -13.54
N ASP A 364 -6.83 -13.34 -13.83
CA ASP A 364 -6.50 -14.64 -14.43
C ASP A 364 -5.50 -15.47 -13.60
N CYS A 365 -5.47 -15.27 -12.28
CA CYS A 365 -4.55 -15.98 -11.39
C CYS A 365 -5.11 -17.33 -10.95
N ASN A 366 -4.22 -18.26 -10.62
CA ASN A 366 -4.54 -19.47 -9.88
C ASN A 366 -4.18 -19.25 -8.41
N ILE A 367 -5.19 -19.29 -7.54
CA ILE A 367 -5.08 -19.08 -6.10
C ILE A 367 -5.29 -20.43 -5.43
N ILE A 368 -4.26 -20.96 -4.80
CA ILE A 368 -4.14 -22.39 -4.50
C ILE A 368 -3.95 -22.60 -3.00
N ALA A 369 -5.01 -23.05 -2.35
CA ALA A 369 -5.04 -23.37 -0.93
C ALA A 369 -4.28 -24.68 -0.63
N ARG A 370 -3.38 -24.65 0.37
CA ARG A 370 -2.61 -25.80 0.86
C ARG A 370 -3.14 -26.27 2.22
N ASP A 371 -2.82 -27.50 2.62
CA ASP A 371 -3.19 -28.03 3.93
C ASP A 371 -2.50 -27.27 5.08
N PRO A 372 -3.25 -26.66 6.01
CA PRO A 372 -2.71 -25.95 7.17
C PRO A 372 -2.62 -26.86 8.40
N PRO A 373 -1.62 -26.67 9.29
CA PRO A 373 -1.58 -27.37 10.58
C PRO A 373 -2.79 -26.99 11.46
N ASN A 374 -3.27 -25.75 11.35
CA ASN A 374 -4.35 -25.21 12.20
C ASN A 374 -5.77 -25.50 11.66
N ARG A 375 -5.89 -26.37 10.66
CA ARG A 375 -7.16 -26.81 10.02
C ARG A 375 -8.08 -25.66 9.55
N THR A 376 -7.52 -24.46 9.37
CA THR A 376 -8.23 -23.27 8.88
C THR A 376 -7.41 -22.59 7.79
N ILE A 377 -8.08 -22.23 6.69
CA ILE A 377 -7.51 -21.50 5.56
C ILE A 377 -8.28 -20.21 5.38
N THR A 378 -7.57 -19.11 5.15
CA THR A 378 -8.14 -17.82 4.77
C THR A 378 -7.39 -17.32 3.55
N VAL A 379 -8.08 -17.16 2.43
CA VAL A 379 -7.44 -16.69 1.18
C VAL A 379 -6.96 -15.26 1.32
N THR A 380 -7.79 -14.38 1.88
CA THR A 380 -7.46 -12.96 2.04
C THR A 380 -7.52 -12.46 3.47
N ALA A 381 -6.65 -11.51 3.80
CA ALA A 381 -6.74 -10.69 5.01
C ALA A 381 -6.45 -9.21 4.68
N GLN A 382 -7.48 -8.52 4.21
CA GLN A 382 -7.34 -7.15 3.74
C GLN A 382 -7.33 -6.15 4.91
N GLY A 383 -6.33 -5.26 4.91
CA GLY A 383 -5.94 -4.41 6.03
C GLY A 383 -6.31 -2.93 5.92
N ARG A 384 -7.43 -2.56 5.30
CA ARG A 384 -7.85 -1.15 5.23
C ARG A 384 -8.34 -0.62 6.59
N SER A 385 -7.64 0.38 7.12
CA SER A 385 -7.88 0.95 8.46
C SER A 385 -8.68 2.24 8.46
N ASP A 386 -8.78 2.96 7.33
CA ASP A 386 -9.59 4.17 7.19
C ASP A 386 -10.53 4.08 5.97
N PRO A 387 -11.80 4.51 6.08
CA PRO A 387 -12.79 4.36 5.00
C PRO A 387 -12.49 5.19 3.76
N ASN A 388 -11.66 6.24 3.89
CA ASN A 388 -11.25 7.13 2.80
C ASN A 388 -10.02 6.60 2.06
N GLN A 389 -9.33 5.57 2.56
CA GLN A 389 -8.29 4.90 1.78
C GLN A 389 -8.90 4.28 0.50
N ASN A 390 -8.19 4.46 -0.62
CA ASN A 390 -8.59 3.95 -1.93
C ASN A 390 -8.16 2.49 -2.18
N THR A 391 -7.90 1.73 -1.11
CA THR A 391 -7.23 0.41 -1.13
C THR A 391 -8.21 -0.77 -1.03
N GLY A 392 -7.76 -1.97 -1.36
CA GLY A 392 -8.59 -3.17 -1.35
C GLY A 392 -8.00 -4.27 -2.24
N ILE A 393 -8.51 -5.49 -2.08
CA ILE A 393 -8.12 -6.64 -2.91
C ILE A 393 -9.26 -6.96 -3.87
N SER A 394 -8.97 -6.94 -5.18
CA SER A 394 -9.89 -7.38 -6.23
C SER A 394 -9.34 -8.65 -6.90
N ILE A 395 -10.06 -9.77 -6.74
CA ILE A 395 -9.77 -11.03 -7.43
C ILE A 395 -10.73 -11.13 -8.60
N HIS A 396 -10.20 -11.07 -9.81
CA HIS A 396 -10.97 -10.90 -11.04
C HIS A 396 -10.64 -12.02 -12.03
N ASN A 397 -11.66 -12.70 -12.58
CA ASN A 397 -11.49 -13.74 -13.59
C ASN A 397 -10.46 -14.83 -13.21
N SER A 398 -10.39 -15.17 -11.93
CA SER A 398 -9.37 -16.05 -11.37
C SER A 398 -9.95 -17.39 -10.93
N ARG A 399 -9.08 -18.32 -10.52
CA ARG A 399 -9.47 -19.64 -10.02
C ARG A 399 -9.00 -19.82 -8.58
N ILE A 400 -9.93 -20.05 -7.66
CA ILE A 400 -9.64 -20.41 -6.27
C ILE A 400 -9.77 -21.93 -6.12
N THR A 401 -8.65 -22.60 -5.95
CA THR A 401 -8.51 -24.07 -5.97
C THR A 401 -7.74 -24.55 -4.74
N SER A 402 -7.57 -25.87 -4.64
CA SER A 402 -6.80 -26.51 -3.57
C SER A 402 -5.74 -27.44 -4.16
N ALA A 403 -4.59 -27.52 -3.49
CA ALA A 403 -3.54 -28.49 -3.77
C ALA A 403 -3.86 -29.92 -3.26
N GLY A 404 -5.07 -30.17 -2.75
CA GLY A 404 -5.47 -31.42 -2.12
C GLY A 404 -5.23 -31.45 -0.60
N GLY A 405 -5.62 -32.56 0.04
CA GLY A 405 -5.35 -32.79 1.48
C GLY A 405 -6.24 -32.02 2.47
N LEU A 406 -7.31 -31.36 2.02
CA LEU A 406 -8.14 -30.48 2.88
C LEU A 406 -9.24 -31.18 3.68
N SER A 407 -9.11 -32.49 3.94
CA SER A 407 -10.12 -33.21 4.73
C SER A 407 -10.18 -32.67 6.16
N GLY A 408 -11.35 -32.22 6.59
CA GLY A 408 -11.57 -31.60 7.90
C GLY A 408 -11.04 -30.17 8.03
N VAL A 409 -10.58 -29.55 6.94
CA VAL A 409 -10.10 -28.15 6.92
C VAL A 409 -11.26 -27.21 6.59
N LYS A 410 -11.40 -26.13 7.37
CA LYS A 410 -12.35 -25.05 7.07
C LYS A 410 -11.66 -23.96 6.26
N ALA A 411 -12.07 -23.76 5.02
CA ALA A 411 -11.50 -22.72 4.16
C ALA A 411 -12.50 -21.58 3.92
N TYR A 412 -11.97 -20.36 3.90
CA TYR A 412 -12.73 -19.13 3.73
C TYR A 412 -12.05 -18.20 2.71
N LEU A 413 -12.86 -17.39 2.03
CA LEU A 413 -12.42 -16.38 1.07
C LEU A 413 -11.63 -15.25 1.75
N GLY A 414 -11.86 -15.01 3.03
CA GLY A 414 -11.03 -14.12 3.83
C GLY A 414 -11.59 -13.77 5.19
N ARG A 415 -10.86 -12.90 5.91
CA ARG A 415 -11.23 -12.32 7.21
C ARG A 415 -10.74 -10.87 7.38
N PRO A 416 -11.44 -10.03 8.16
CA PRO A 416 -11.18 -8.60 8.19
C PRO A 416 -10.05 -8.21 9.14
N TRP A 417 -8.81 -8.19 8.65
CA TRP A 417 -7.66 -7.78 9.46
C TRP A 417 -7.79 -6.36 10.03
N ARG A 418 -8.50 -5.46 9.34
CA ARG A 418 -8.78 -4.09 9.81
C ARG A 418 -10.24 -3.70 9.63
N GLN A 419 -10.63 -2.65 10.35
CA GLN A 419 -12.02 -2.21 10.53
C GLN A 419 -12.79 -1.98 9.21
N TYR A 420 -12.12 -1.50 8.16
CA TYR A 420 -12.74 -1.18 6.88
C TYR A 420 -12.30 -2.15 5.77
N SER A 421 -11.94 -3.38 6.14
CA SER A 421 -11.47 -4.44 5.23
C SER A 421 -12.31 -4.49 3.96
N ARG A 422 -11.65 -4.52 2.78
CA ARG A 422 -12.32 -4.46 1.48
C ARG A 422 -11.77 -5.48 0.50
N THR A 423 -12.56 -6.50 0.21
CA THR A 423 -12.21 -7.57 -0.74
C THR A 423 -13.38 -7.83 -1.68
N VAL A 424 -13.12 -7.92 -2.98
CA VAL A 424 -14.11 -8.31 -3.98
C VAL A 424 -13.59 -9.50 -4.78
N ILE A 425 -14.44 -10.50 -4.96
CA ILE A 425 -14.17 -11.68 -5.78
C ILE A 425 -15.21 -11.70 -6.88
N MET A 426 -14.78 -11.56 -8.13
CA MET A 426 -15.68 -11.40 -9.26
C MET A 426 -15.26 -12.19 -10.49
N LYS A 427 -16.26 -12.71 -11.21
CA LYS A 427 -16.11 -13.57 -12.40
C LYS A 427 -15.14 -14.73 -12.20
N SER A 428 -14.99 -15.21 -10.96
CA SER A 428 -13.97 -16.19 -10.59
C SER A 428 -14.60 -17.55 -10.33
N SER A 429 -13.86 -18.63 -10.61
CA SER A 429 -14.27 -19.99 -10.24
C SER A 429 -13.81 -20.29 -8.81
N ILE A 430 -14.74 -20.74 -7.96
CA ILE A 430 -14.50 -21.04 -6.55
C ILE A 430 -14.69 -22.54 -6.32
N GLY A 431 -13.62 -23.21 -5.86
CA GLY A 431 -13.65 -24.63 -5.51
C GLY A 431 -14.55 -24.95 -4.32
N GLY A 432 -15.08 -26.17 -4.29
CA GLY A 432 -16.10 -26.61 -3.33
C GLY A 432 -15.60 -26.82 -1.90
N PHE A 433 -14.30 -26.65 -1.66
CA PHE A 433 -13.69 -26.72 -0.34
C PHE A 433 -13.91 -25.44 0.48
N ILE A 434 -14.37 -24.35 -0.15
CA ILE A 434 -14.74 -23.12 0.56
C ILE A 434 -16.03 -23.36 1.34
N SER A 435 -15.99 -23.02 2.63
CA SER A 435 -17.13 -23.09 3.54
C SER A 435 -18.34 -22.34 2.96
N PRO A 436 -19.58 -22.85 3.07
CA PRO A 436 -20.77 -22.15 2.63
C PRO A 436 -20.92 -20.74 3.24
N ALA A 437 -20.42 -20.53 4.46
CA ALA A 437 -20.36 -19.21 5.11
C ALA A 437 -19.54 -18.19 4.29
N GLY A 438 -18.56 -18.65 3.51
CA GLY A 438 -17.70 -17.87 2.61
C GLY A 438 -16.61 -17.09 3.34
N TRP A 439 -16.96 -16.35 4.39
CA TRP A 439 -16.07 -15.42 5.09
C TRP A 439 -15.97 -15.77 6.58
N LEU A 440 -14.85 -15.45 7.22
CA LEU A 440 -14.57 -15.74 8.63
C LEU A 440 -14.42 -14.45 9.44
N GLU A 441 -14.97 -14.42 10.65
CA GLU A 441 -14.78 -13.30 11.57
C GLU A 441 -13.30 -13.13 11.93
N TRP A 442 -12.85 -11.90 12.18
CA TRP A 442 -11.53 -11.67 12.77
C TRP A 442 -11.55 -11.93 14.28
N SER A 443 -12.48 -11.27 14.99
CA SER A 443 -12.73 -11.47 16.41
C SER A 443 -14.09 -10.90 16.80
N GLY A 444 -15.01 -11.74 17.27
CA GLY A 444 -16.38 -11.34 17.62
C GLY A 444 -17.05 -10.52 16.52
N ASN A 445 -17.62 -9.37 16.88
CA ASN A 445 -18.31 -8.47 15.95
C ASN A 445 -17.40 -7.39 15.32
N PHE A 446 -16.08 -7.49 15.45
CA PHE A 446 -15.15 -6.52 14.88
C PHE A 446 -15.31 -6.42 13.35
N ALA A 447 -15.36 -5.19 12.83
CA ALA A 447 -15.44 -4.84 11.41
C ALA A 447 -16.70 -5.28 10.64
N LEU A 448 -17.55 -6.18 11.18
CA LEU A 448 -18.65 -6.81 10.44
C LEU A 448 -19.67 -5.81 9.85
N ASN A 449 -19.77 -4.61 10.45
CA ASN A 449 -20.65 -3.53 10.00
C ASN A 449 -20.01 -2.53 9.05
N THR A 450 -18.67 -2.51 8.96
CA THR A 450 -17.88 -1.46 8.28
C THR A 450 -17.03 -2.00 7.13
N LEU A 451 -16.76 -3.31 7.10
CA LEU A 451 -16.10 -3.98 5.99
C LEU A 451 -16.94 -3.94 4.71
N TYR A 452 -16.29 -4.21 3.57
CA TYR A 452 -16.94 -4.40 2.28
C TYR A 452 -16.43 -5.71 1.67
N TYR A 453 -17.23 -6.77 1.78
CA TYR A 453 -16.98 -8.05 1.11
C TYR A 453 -18.02 -8.31 0.04
N GLY A 454 -17.57 -8.41 -1.21
CA GLY A 454 -18.42 -8.49 -2.38
C GLY A 454 -18.13 -9.72 -3.23
N GLU A 455 -19.18 -10.39 -3.68
CA GLU A 455 -19.11 -11.47 -4.67
C GLU A 455 -19.95 -11.10 -5.90
N TYR A 456 -19.39 -11.24 -7.11
CA TYR A 456 -20.08 -10.90 -8.37
C TYR A 456 -19.84 -11.95 -9.46
N MET A 457 -20.91 -12.59 -9.94
CA MET A 457 -20.87 -13.56 -11.06
C MET A 457 -19.78 -14.64 -10.92
N ASN A 458 -19.56 -15.13 -9.69
CA ASN A 458 -18.64 -16.26 -9.47
C ASN A 458 -19.30 -17.57 -9.91
N THR A 459 -18.47 -18.55 -10.27
CA THR A 459 -18.91 -19.88 -10.72
C THR A 459 -18.21 -20.98 -9.94
N GLY A 460 -18.60 -22.24 -10.15
CA GLY A 460 -18.00 -23.39 -9.49
C GLY A 460 -18.68 -23.77 -8.17
N PRO A 461 -18.33 -24.93 -7.62
CA PRO A 461 -19.06 -25.55 -6.51
C PRO A 461 -19.04 -24.75 -5.19
N GLY A 462 -18.04 -23.88 -4.98
CA GLY A 462 -17.95 -22.99 -3.80
C GLY A 462 -18.61 -21.62 -3.97
N ALA A 463 -19.17 -21.31 -5.15
CA ALA A 463 -19.67 -19.97 -5.47
C ALA A 463 -21.11 -19.69 -5.01
N SER A 464 -21.85 -20.70 -4.53
CA SER A 464 -23.21 -20.48 -4.03
C SER A 464 -23.21 -19.50 -2.85
N THR A 465 -24.04 -18.46 -2.94
CA THR A 465 -24.16 -17.42 -1.92
C THR A 465 -25.31 -17.65 -0.93
N ALA A 466 -26.10 -18.72 -1.10
CA ALA A 466 -27.32 -18.97 -0.33
C ALA A 466 -27.11 -19.07 1.20
N ASN A 467 -25.94 -19.55 1.62
CA ASN A 467 -25.61 -19.79 3.04
C ASN A 467 -24.45 -18.92 3.53
N ARG A 468 -24.19 -17.80 2.85
CA ARG A 468 -23.15 -16.86 3.25
C ARG A 468 -23.50 -16.17 4.57
N VAL A 469 -22.48 -15.65 5.24
CA VAL A 469 -22.64 -14.82 6.43
C VAL A 469 -23.62 -13.66 6.22
N LYS A 470 -24.34 -13.27 7.27
CA LYS A 470 -25.37 -12.20 7.23
C LYS A 470 -24.85 -10.84 7.71
N TRP A 471 -23.54 -10.60 7.61
CA TRP A 471 -22.93 -9.35 8.08
C TRP A 471 -23.38 -8.16 7.23
N LYS A 472 -23.59 -6.99 7.84
CA LYS A 472 -23.95 -5.77 7.10
C LYS A 472 -22.91 -5.36 6.05
N GLY A 473 -21.64 -5.67 6.29
CA GLY A 473 -20.55 -5.43 5.34
C GLY A 473 -20.45 -6.42 4.18
N TYR A 474 -21.12 -7.57 4.27
CA TYR A 474 -21.17 -8.56 3.18
C TYR A 474 -22.30 -8.23 2.20
N ARG A 475 -22.06 -8.46 0.89
CA ARG A 475 -23.10 -8.34 -0.13
C ARG A 475 -22.84 -9.23 -1.34
N VAL A 476 -23.93 -9.77 -1.89
CA VAL A 476 -23.96 -10.27 -3.28
C VAL A 476 -24.14 -9.06 -4.19
N ILE A 477 -23.14 -8.78 -5.01
CA ILE A 477 -23.22 -7.66 -5.96
C ILE A 477 -24.06 -8.14 -7.16
N THR A 478 -25.08 -7.38 -7.52
CA THR A 478 -25.95 -7.66 -8.68
C THR A 478 -25.80 -6.61 -9.78
N SER A 479 -25.30 -5.42 -9.43
CA SER A 479 -25.07 -4.31 -10.35
C SER A 479 -23.69 -4.40 -11.00
N ALA A 480 -23.66 -4.46 -12.33
CA ALA A 480 -22.43 -4.33 -13.10
C ALA A 480 -21.71 -3.00 -12.81
N THR A 481 -22.46 -1.91 -12.59
CA THR A 481 -21.89 -0.60 -12.24
C THR A 481 -21.18 -0.62 -10.88
N GLU A 482 -21.67 -1.39 -9.91
CA GLU A 482 -20.98 -1.58 -8.62
C GLU A 482 -19.72 -2.45 -8.78
N ALA A 483 -19.82 -3.58 -9.47
CA ALA A 483 -18.68 -4.47 -9.73
C ALA A 483 -17.58 -3.79 -10.57
N SER A 484 -17.95 -2.97 -11.55
CA SER A 484 -17.02 -2.22 -12.41
C SER A 484 -16.07 -1.33 -11.63
N LYS A 485 -16.40 -0.89 -10.42
CA LYS A 485 -15.50 -0.09 -9.55
C LYS A 485 -14.24 -0.84 -9.12
N PHE A 486 -14.28 -2.18 -9.18
CA PHE A 486 -13.19 -3.07 -8.76
C PHE A 486 -12.41 -3.64 -9.95
N THR A 487 -12.70 -3.20 -11.18
CA THR A 487 -11.98 -3.60 -12.39
C THR A 487 -10.64 -2.89 -12.51
N VAL A 488 -9.77 -3.39 -13.40
CA VAL A 488 -8.43 -2.84 -13.62
C VAL A 488 -8.48 -1.34 -13.97
N GLY A 489 -9.38 -0.95 -14.87
CA GLY A 489 -9.51 0.42 -15.34
C GLY A 489 -9.93 1.40 -14.23
N ASN A 490 -10.91 1.02 -13.40
CA ASN A 490 -11.47 1.93 -12.40
C ASN A 490 -10.76 1.87 -11.05
N PHE A 491 -10.30 0.69 -10.63
CA PHE A 491 -9.80 0.49 -9.27
C PHE A 491 -8.34 0.94 -9.11
N ILE A 492 -7.52 0.66 -10.13
CA ILE A 492 -6.08 0.95 -10.11
C ILE A 492 -5.66 1.88 -11.25
N ALA A 493 -6.63 2.54 -11.90
CA ALA A 493 -6.39 3.38 -13.08
C ALA A 493 -5.57 2.66 -14.18
N GLY A 494 -5.74 1.35 -14.34
CA GLY A 494 -4.82 0.51 -15.14
C GLY A 494 -4.64 0.97 -16.59
N GLY A 495 -5.65 1.61 -17.18
CA GLY A 495 -5.57 2.18 -18.52
C GLY A 495 -4.54 3.30 -18.69
N SER A 496 -4.08 3.95 -17.61
CA SER A 496 -3.11 5.05 -17.67
C SER A 496 -1.65 4.61 -17.53
N TRP A 497 -1.39 3.34 -17.19
CA TRP A 497 -0.03 2.87 -16.92
C TRP A 497 0.28 1.43 -17.35
N LEU A 498 -0.70 0.52 -17.38
CA LEU A 498 -0.44 -0.86 -17.81
C LEU A 498 -0.04 -1.00 -19.28
N PRO A 499 -0.59 -0.22 -20.24
CA PRO A 499 -0.16 -0.31 -21.64
C PRO A 499 1.35 -0.16 -21.87
N SER A 500 2.09 0.64 -21.08
CA SER A 500 3.55 0.79 -21.24
C SER A 500 4.35 -0.41 -20.72
N THR A 501 3.71 -1.35 -20.03
CA THR A 501 4.36 -2.54 -19.46
C THR A 501 4.40 -3.72 -20.42
N GLY A 502 3.56 -3.72 -21.46
CA GLY A 502 3.40 -4.85 -22.39
C GLY A 502 2.69 -6.07 -21.81
N VAL A 503 2.24 -6.00 -20.56
CA VAL A 503 1.48 -7.07 -19.93
C VAL A 503 0.02 -6.98 -20.35
N PRO A 504 -0.58 -8.08 -20.84
CA PRO A 504 -1.98 -8.08 -21.23
C PRO A 504 -2.89 -7.88 -20.01
N PHE A 505 -3.94 -7.08 -20.17
CA PHE A 505 -4.94 -6.87 -19.13
C PHE A 505 -6.32 -6.62 -19.74
N THR A 506 -7.36 -7.02 -19.01
CA THR A 506 -8.75 -6.66 -19.33
C THR A 506 -9.17 -5.48 -18.45
N PRO A 507 -9.47 -4.30 -19.01
CA PRO A 507 -9.73 -3.07 -18.24
C PRO A 507 -11.06 -3.11 -17.48
N GLY A 508 -12.11 -3.70 -18.06
CA GLY A 508 -13.47 -3.74 -17.51
C GLY A 508 -13.91 -5.14 -17.09
N LEU A 509 -15.22 -5.33 -16.90
CA LEU A 509 -15.84 -6.60 -16.50
C LEU A 509 -15.79 -7.66 -17.59
#